data_AF-X1N4A0-F1
#
_entry.id   AF-X1N4A0-F1
#
_cell.length_a   1.000
_cell.length_b   1.000
_cell.length_c   1.000
_cell.angle_alpha   90.00
_cell.angle_beta   90.00
_cell.angle_gamma   90.00
#
_symmetry.space_group_name_H-M   'P 1'
#
loop_
_entity.id
_entity.type
_entity.pdbx_description
1 polymer ?
#
loop_
_entity_poly.entity_id
_entity_poly.type
_entity_poly.pdbx_seq_one_letter_code
_entity_poly.pdbx_strand_id
1 'polypeptide(L)'
;MRAEDDDYLDELKEKVLNCFIGAATASGARLEYKWDEARYAPMRNNLTLARLFRQNMQSLGRGVRLFNPSSAFGSTDMGNVSQLVPGIHPIVAIAPKDVLGHSPQFAEAAVSAAGMRGLVDAAKALAMTVVDLVANP
;
A
#
# COMPACT_ATOMS: atom_id res chain seq x y z
N MET A 1 9.06 8.55 -9.29
CA MET A 1 10.20 7.83 -8.66
C MET A 1 9.72 7.15 -7.39
N ARG A 2 10.43 6.13 -6.88
CA ARG A 2 10.08 5.40 -5.65
C ARG A 2 11.36 5.04 -4.89
N ALA A 3 11.27 5.02 -3.56
CA ALA A 3 12.27 4.53 -2.64
C ALA A 3 11.58 3.81 -1.46
N GLU A 4 12.36 3.18 -0.58
CA GLU A 4 11.86 2.51 0.62
C GLU A 4 11.46 3.50 1.73
N ASP A 5 12.17 4.62 1.80
CA ASP A 5 11.91 5.72 2.71
C ASP A 5 12.04 7.08 2.00
N ASP A 6 11.68 8.12 2.75
CA ASP A 6 11.56 9.44 2.19
C ASP A 6 12.90 10.17 2.00
N ASP A 7 13.87 9.91 2.87
CA ASP A 7 15.20 10.50 2.79
C ASP A 7 15.93 9.97 1.55
N TYR A 8 15.83 8.66 1.33
CA TYR A 8 16.44 8.03 0.15
C TYR A 8 15.75 8.45 -1.15
N LEU A 9 14.44 8.71 -1.14
CA LEU A 9 13.77 9.25 -2.33
C LEU A 9 14.32 10.63 -2.71
N ASP A 10 14.59 11.48 -1.74
CA ASP A 10 15.09 12.83 -1.97
C ASP A 10 16.55 12.79 -2.46
N GLU A 11 17.40 11.92 -1.91
CA GLU A 11 18.73 11.64 -2.47
C GLU A 11 18.65 11.14 -3.93
N LEU A 12 17.72 10.23 -4.23
CA LEU A 12 17.54 9.71 -5.59
C LEU A 12 17.10 10.82 -6.56
N LYS A 13 16.33 11.82 -6.10
CA LYS A 13 15.86 12.91 -6.96
C LYS A 13 17.02 13.77 -7.39
N GLU A 14 17.93 14.07 -6.47
CA GLU A 14 19.14 14.82 -6.75
C GLU A 14 20.03 14.08 -7.74
N LYS A 15 20.23 12.78 -7.56
CA LYS A 15 21.02 11.96 -8.50
C LYS A 15 20.44 11.98 -9.91
N VAL A 16 19.13 11.78 -10.03
CA VAL A 16 18.43 11.81 -11.33
C VAL A 16 18.50 13.20 -11.96
N LEU A 17 18.29 14.25 -11.16
CA LEU A 17 18.39 15.63 -11.63
C LEU A 17 19.80 15.97 -12.13
N ASN A 18 20.85 15.52 -11.43
CA ASN A 18 22.23 15.71 -11.84
C ASN A 18 22.54 15.06 -13.20
N CYS A 19 21.94 13.91 -13.52
CA CYS A 19 22.04 13.33 -14.86
C CYS A 19 21.43 14.24 -15.95
N PHE A 20 20.25 14.81 -15.68
CA PHE A 20 19.59 15.74 -16.61
C PHE A 20 20.38 17.05 -16.77
N ILE A 21 20.93 17.58 -15.68
CA ILE A 21 21.81 18.76 -15.71
C ILE A 21 23.05 18.48 -16.55
N GLY A 22 23.68 17.31 -16.39
CA GLY A 22 24.82 16.89 -17.19
C GLY A 22 24.51 16.83 -18.68
N ALA A 23 23.38 16.23 -19.05
CA ALA A 23 22.93 16.14 -20.45
C ALA A 23 22.62 17.52 -21.06
N ALA A 24 21.94 18.39 -20.31
CA ALA A 24 21.64 19.75 -20.74
C ALA A 24 22.93 20.56 -20.97
N THR A 25 23.89 20.46 -20.03
CA THR A 25 25.19 21.13 -20.12
C THR A 25 25.98 20.67 -21.34
N ALA A 26 26.05 19.36 -21.59
CA ALA A 26 26.81 18.80 -22.70
C ALA A 26 26.20 19.11 -24.08
N SER A 27 24.88 19.24 -24.16
CA SER A 27 24.16 19.47 -25.43
C SER A 27 23.88 20.94 -25.74
N GLY A 28 23.99 21.84 -24.74
CA GLY A 28 23.54 23.22 -24.85
C GLY A 28 22.02 23.40 -24.78
N ALA A 29 21.28 22.35 -24.44
CA ALA A 29 19.84 22.42 -24.25
C ALA A 29 19.47 23.13 -22.93
N ARG A 30 18.27 23.74 -22.87
CA ARG A 30 17.69 24.25 -21.63
C ARG A 30 16.97 23.11 -20.90
N LEU A 31 17.29 22.92 -19.62
CA LEU A 31 16.53 22.03 -18.74
C LEU A 31 15.43 22.80 -18.02
N GLU A 32 14.20 22.29 -18.09
CA GLU A 32 13.08 22.67 -17.24
C GLU A 32 12.54 21.40 -16.59
N TYR A 33 12.25 21.44 -15.30
CA TYR A 33 11.69 20.30 -14.59
C TYR A 33 10.71 20.79 -13.52
N LYS A 34 9.74 19.93 -13.22
CA LYS A 34 8.80 20.08 -12.11
C LYS A 34 8.65 18.73 -11.44
N TRP A 35 8.80 18.69 -10.12
CA TRP A 35 8.41 17.54 -9.33
C TRP A 35 6.90 17.60 -9.07
N ASP A 36 6.26 16.43 -9.02
CA ASP A 36 4.88 16.35 -8.56
C ASP A 36 4.79 16.76 -7.08
N GLU A 37 3.69 17.42 -6.72
CA GLU A 37 3.38 17.81 -5.35
C GLU A 37 2.85 16.60 -4.55
N ALA A 38 2.22 15.65 -5.23
CA ALA A 38 1.71 14.43 -4.62
C ALA A 38 2.83 13.40 -4.40
N ARG A 39 3.11 13.10 -3.13
CA ARG A 39 4.07 12.08 -2.70
C ARG A 39 3.34 10.95 -1.98
N TYR A 40 3.55 9.71 -2.39
CA TYR A 40 3.11 8.55 -1.60
C TYR A 40 4.18 8.19 -0.57
N ALA A 41 3.90 8.48 0.70
CA ALA A 41 4.78 8.09 1.80
C ALA A 41 4.78 6.56 1.99
N PRO A 42 5.86 5.98 2.56
CA PRO A 42 5.88 4.56 2.91
C PRO A 42 4.72 4.18 3.84
N MET A 43 4.16 2.99 3.67
CA MET A 43 3.07 2.52 4.54
C MET A 43 3.59 2.14 5.93
N ARG A 44 3.06 2.77 6.97
CA ARG A 44 3.36 2.47 8.38
C ARG A 44 2.21 1.70 9.04
N ASN A 45 2.19 0.38 8.84
CA ASN A 45 1.15 -0.48 9.43
C ASN A 45 1.26 -0.52 10.97
N ASN A 46 0.16 -0.20 11.66
CA ASN A 46 0.05 -0.40 13.11
C ASN A 46 -0.12 -1.90 13.42
N LEU A 47 0.84 -2.49 14.13
CA LEU A 47 0.84 -3.93 14.40
C LEU A 47 -0.25 -4.40 15.36
N THR A 48 -0.73 -3.54 16.26
CA THR A 48 -1.86 -3.87 17.15
C THR A 48 -3.13 -4.03 16.32
N LEU A 49 -3.45 -3.04 15.49
CA LEU A 49 -4.59 -3.10 14.56
C LEU A 49 -4.46 -4.28 13.59
N ALA A 50 -3.25 -4.53 13.05
CA ALA A 50 -3.02 -5.62 12.12
C ALA A 50 -3.23 -7.00 12.77
N ARG A 51 -2.87 -7.17 14.04
CA ARG A 51 -3.08 -8.43 14.78
C ARG A 51 -4.55 -8.68 15.08
N LEU A 52 -5.29 -7.65 15.49
CA LEU A 52 -6.75 -7.73 15.71
C LEU A 52 -7.46 -8.07 14.40
N PHE A 53 -7.17 -7.34 13.32
CA PHE A 53 -7.74 -7.61 12.00
C PHE A 53 -7.45 -9.05 11.54
N ARG A 54 -6.22 -9.53 11.74
CA ARG A 54 -5.84 -10.93 11.45
C ARG A 54 -6.69 -11.92 12.24
N GLN A 55 -6.87 -11.74 13.54
CA GLN A 55 -7.66 -12.64 14.38
C GLN A 55 -9.13 -12.66 13.93
N ASN A 56 -9.68 -11.49 13.60
CA ASN A 56 -11.05 -11.38 13.12
C ASN A 56 -11.23 -12.06 11.76
N MET A 57 -10.31 -11.87 10.81
CA MET A 57 -10.32 -12.61 9.55
C MET A 57 -10.19 -14.13 9.75
N GLN A 58 -9.39 -14.58 10.71
CA GLN A 58 -9.26 -16.00 11.04
C GLN A 58 -10.56 -16.58 11.60
N SER A 59 -11.29 -15.85 12.44
CA SER A 59 -12.63 -16.27 12.92
C SER A 59 -13.67 -16.38 11.80
N LEU A 60 -13.48 -15.64 10.70
CA LEU A 60 -14.30 -15.73 9.48
C LEU A 60 -13.83 -16.84 8.53
N GLY A 61 -12.88 -17.68 8.96
CA GLY A 61 -12.37 -18.82 8.18
C GLY A 61 -11.29 -18.45 7.16
N ARG A 62 -10.70 -17.24 7.24
CA ARG A 62 -9.64 -16.80 6.32
C ARG A 62 -8.26 -16.87 6.96
N GLY A 63 -7.35 -17.61 6.34
CA GLY A 63 -5.94 -17.61 6.70
C GLY A 63 -5.26 -16.28 6.35
N VAL A 64 -4.70 -15.60 7.34
CA VAL A 64 -4.02 -14.32 7.16
C VAL A 64 -2.57 -14.41 7.64
N ARG A 65 -1.64 -13.96 6.79
CA ARG A 65 -0.23 -13.79 7.14
C ARG A 65 0.01 -12.32 7.47
N LEU A 66 0.79 -12.05 8.52
CA LEU A 66 1.23 -10.69 8.80
C LEU A 66 2.20 -10.23 7.72
N PHE A 67 2.17 -8.94 7.45
CA PHE A 67 3.02 -8.29 6.46
C PHE A 67 4.50 -8.50 6.79
N ASN A 68 5.27 -8.88 5.77
CA ASN A 68 6.73 -8.86 5.83
C ASN A 68 7.22 -7.55 5.20
N PRO A 69 7.92 -6.67 5.96
CA PRO A 69 8.48 -5.43 5.42
C PRO A 69 9.37 -5.63 4.19
N SER A 70 10.12 -6.73 4.12
CA SER A 70 10.97 -7.05 2.98
C SER A 70 10.19 -7.52 1.74
N SER A 71 8.86 -7.61 1.84
CA SER A 71 7.95 -7.96 0.76
C SER A 71 6.99 -6.80 0.44
N ALA A 72 7.35 -5.56 0.81
CA ALA A 72 6.57 -4.37 0.55
C ALA A 72 6.34 -4.17 -0.96
N PHE A 73 5.09 -4.42 -1.38
CA PHE A 73 4.67 -4.32 -2.77
C PHE A 73 3.57 -3.26 -2.91
N GLY A 74 3.66 -2.43 -3.95
CA GLY A 74 2.71 -1.37 -4.26
C GLY A 74 3.08 0.02 -3.71
N SER A 75 2.26 1.00 -4.08
CA SER A 75 2.28 2.39 -3.60
C SER A 75 0.82 2.82 -3.38
N THR A 76 0.53 3.47 -2.25
CA THR A 76 -0.82 3.95 -1.89
C THR A 76 -0.74 5.23 -1.08
N ASP A 77 -1.70 6.12 -1.28
CA ASP A 77 -1.94 7.32 -0.47
C ASP A 77 -2.29 7.02 1.00
N MET A 78 -2.75 5.80 1.32
CA MET A 78 -2.91 5.36 2.70
C MET A 78 -1.59 5.42 3.49
N GLY A 79 -0.45 5.34 2.79
CA GLY A 79 0.85 5.59 3.38
C GLY A 79 0.95 6.96 4.03
N ASN A 80 0.45 8.01 3.36
CA ASN A 80 0.42 9.37 3.91
C ASN A 80 -0.45 9.46 5.17
N VAL A 81 -1.62 8.83 5.16
CA VAL A 81 -2.52 8.78 6.34
C VAL A 81 -1.83 8.08 7.51
N SER A 82 -1.13 6.98 7.24
CA SER A 82 -0.46 6.16 8.27
C SER A 82 0.72 6.86 8.98
N GLN A 83 1.26 7.93 8.37
CA GLN A 83 2.25 8.79 9.02
C GLN A 83 1.63 9.65 10.12
N LEU A 84 0.35 10.03 9.96
CA LEU A 84 -0.35 10.95 10.85
C LEU A 84 -1.13 10.21 11.95
N VAL A 85 -1.75 9.08 11.63
CA VAL A 85 -2.59 8.31 12.56
C VAL A 85 -2.31 6.81 12.46
N PRO A 86 -2.58 6.03 13.53
CA PRO A 86 -2.55 4.58 13.45
C PRO A 86 -3.44 4.05 12.32
N GLY A 87 -2.86 3.29 11.38
CA GLY A 87 -3.59 2.76 10.23
C GLY A 87 -3.07 1.39 9.80
N ILE A 88 -3.89 0.68 9.01
CA ILE A 88 -3.53 -0.58 8.36
C ILE A 88 -4.01 -0.55 6.90
N HIS A 89 -3.33 -1.29 6.03
CA HIS A 89 -3.75 -1.48 4.64
C HIS A 89 -3.71 -2.98 4.28
N PRO A 90 -4.67 -3.78 4.79
CA PRO A 90 -4.69 -5.23 4.55
C PRO A 90 -5.10 -5.56 3.11
N ILE A 91 -4.55 -6.65 2.57
CA ILE A 91 -4.94 -7.21 1.29
C ILE A 91 -5.78 -8.46 1.54
N VAL A 92 -7.00 -8.48 1.00
CA VAL A 92 -7.95 -9.58 1.15
C VAL A 92 -8.10 -10.30 -0.19
N ALA A 93 -7.78 -11.59 -0.22
CA ALA A 93 -7.82 -12.37 -1.46
C ALA A 93 -9.26 -12.49 -2.01
N ILE A 94 -9.41 -12.16 -3.29
CA ILE A 94 -10.67 -12.26 -4.05
C ILE A 94 -10.53 -13.08 -5.34
N ALA A 95 -9.30 -13.49 -5.68
CA ALA A 95 -8.95 -14.22 -6.88
C ALA A 95 -7.95 -15.36 -6.56
N PRO A 96 -7.77 -16.34 -7.46
CA PRO A 96 -6.67 -17.31 -7.39
C PRO A 96 -5.29 -16.64 -7.35
N LYS A 97 -4.28 -17.34 -6.83
CA LYS A 97 -2.93 -16.79 -6.57
C LYS A 97 -2.19 -16.35 -7.84
N ASP A 98 -2.51 -16.96 -8.96
CA ASP A 98 -1.93 -16.70 -10.28
C ASP A 98 -2.58 -15.51 -11.00
N VAL A 99 -3.71 -14.99 -10.50
CA VAL A 99 -4.34 -13.78 -11.04
C VAL A 99 -3.65 -12.55 -10.47
N LEU A 100 -2.90 -11.85 -11.33
CA LEU A 100 -2.20 -10.62 -10.98
C LEU A 100 -3.18 -9.45 -10.84
N GLY A 101 -2.92 -8.55 -9.89
CA GLY A 101 -3.58 -7.24 -9.86
C GLY A 101 -3.32 -6.45 -11.15
N HIS A 102 -4.16 -5.45 -11.42
CA HIS A 102 -4.10 -4.65 -12.66
C HIS A 102 -4.26 -5.46 -13.96
N SER A 103 -5.00 -6.57 -13.91
CA SER A 103 -5.33 -7.39 -15.08
C SER A 103 -6.85 -7.43 -15.34
N PRO A 104 -7.29 -7.70 -16.59
CA PRO A 104 -8.70 -7.95 -16.88
C PRO A 104 -9.30 -9.08 -16.03
N GLN A 105 -8.53 -10.14 -15.79
CA GLN A 105 -8.94 -11.29 -14.96
C GLN A 105 -9.19 -10.88 -13.50
N PHE A 106 -8.39 -9.95 -12.96
CA PHE A 106 -8.62 -9.42 -11.62
C PHE A 106 -9.86 -8.52 -11.57
N ALA A 107 -10.14 -7.77 -12.65
CA ALA A 107 -11.36 -6.98 -12.76
C ALA A 107 -12.61 -7.88 -12.78
N GLU A 108 -12.58 -8.99 -13.51
CA GLU A 108 -13.64 -10.02 -13.49
C GLU A 108 -13.79 -10.64 -12.09
N ALA A 109 -12.67 -10.96 -11.43
CA ALA A 109 -12.69 -11.50 -10.06
C ALA A 109 -13.30 -10.51 -9.05
N ALA A 110 -13.07 -9.21 -9.21
CA ALA A 110 -13.58 -8.17 -8.32
C ALA A 110 -15.11 -8.07 -8.30
N VAL A 111 -15.77 -8.35 -9.44
CA VAL A 111 -17.25 -8.36 -9.54
C VAL A 111 -17.86 -9.76 -9.35
N SER A 112 -17.02 -10.78 -9.12
CA SER A 112 -17.47 -12.16 -8.93
C SER A 112 -18.08 -12.41 -7.55
N ALA A 113 -18.73 -13.57 -7.38
CA ALA A 113 -19.19 -14.03 -6.07
C ALA A 113 -18.04 -14.18 -5.05
N ALA A 114 -16.82 -14.51 -5.50
CA ALA A 114 -15.64 -14.55 -4.62
C ALA A 114 -15.20 -13.15 -4.18
N GLY A 115 -15.25 -12.17 -5.10
CA GLY A 115 -15.06 -10.75 -4.82
C GLY A 115 -16.03 -10.24 -3.77
N MET A 116 -17.32 -10.50 -3.96
CA MET A 116 -18.36 -10.10 -3.00
C MET A 116 -18.17 -10.73 -1.62
N ARG A 117 -17.81 -12.02 -1.54
CA ARG A 117 -17.48 -12.67 -0.26
C ARG A 117 -16.27 -12.00 0.41
N GLY A 118 -15.20 -11.72 -0.35
CA GLY A 118 -14.03 -11.02 0.18
C GLY A 118 -14.34 -9.63 0.70
N LEU A 119 -15.20 -8.87 0.02
CA LEU A 119 -15.69 -7.57 0.48
C LEU A 119 -16.42 -7.68 1.82
N VAL A 120 -17.38 -8.61 1.92
CA VAL A 120 -18.17 -8.80 3.15
C VAL A 120 -17.29 -9.26 4.31
N ASP A 121 -16.36 -10.19 4.06
CA ASP A 121 -15.43 -10.66 5.09
C ASP A 121 -14.50 -9.54 5.57
N ALA A 122 -13.97 -8.72 4.65
CA ALA A 122 -13.15 -7.56 4.98
C ALA A 122 -13.92 -6.53 5.81
N ALA A 123 -15.14 -6.19 5.41
CA ALA A 123 -15.99 -5.24 6.11
C ALA A 123 -16.31 -5.71 7.54
N LYS A 124 -16.66 -6.99 7.71
CA LYS A 124 -16.89 -7.60 9.03
C LYS A 124 -15.64 -7.53 9.89
N ALA A 125 -14.49 -7.96 9.37
CA ALA A 125 -13.24 -7.96 10.13
C ALA A 125 -12.80 -6.54 10.53
N LEU A 126 -13.01 -5.53 9.68
CA LEU A 126 -12.77 -4.13 10.03
C LEU A 126 -13.67 -3.67 11.18
N ALA A 127 -14.98 -3.95 11.10
CA ALA A 127 -15.93 -3.60 12.15
C ALA A 127 -15.58 -4.29 13.49
N MET A 128 -15.27 -5.58 13.46
CA MET A 128 -14.85 -6.34 14.64
C MET A 128 -13.55 -5.76 15.24
N THR A 129 -12.60 -5.36 14.40
CA THR A 129 -11.35 -4.74 14.86
C THR A 129 -11.60 -3.44 15.64
N VAL A 130 -12.56 -2.62 15.18
CA VAL A 130 -12.96 -1.41 15.91
C VAL A 130 -13.63 -1.77 17.23
N VAL A 131 -14.52 -2.77 17.25
CA VAL A 131 -15.18 -3.25 18.48
C VAL A 131 -14.14 -3.73 19.49
N ASP A 132 -13.18 -4.56 19.08
CA ASP A 132 -12.15 -5.09 19.97
C ASP A 132 -11.27 -3.99 20.56
N LEU A 133 -10.91 -3.00 19.74
CA LEU A 133 -10.10 -1.86 20.14
C LEU A 133 -10.83 -0.98 21.17
N VAL A 134 -12.12 -0.72 20.97
CA VAL A 134 -12.92 0.12 21.87
C VAL A 134 -13.29 -0.63 23.15
N ALA A 135 -13.52 -1.94 23.08
CA ALA A 135 -13.85 -2.76 24.24
C ALA A 135 -12.63 -3.00 25.16
N ASN A 136 -11.41 -2.92 24.62
CA ASN A 136 -10.16 -3.11 25.36
C ASN A 136 -9.15 -2.00 25.01
N PRO A 137 -9.34 -0.77 25.55
CA PRO A 137 -8.52 0.39 25.21
C PRO A 137 -7.08 0.31 25.73
#